data_AF-A0A1Q2M5B1-F1
#
_entry.id   AF-A0A1Q2M5B1-F1
#
_cell.length_a   1.000
_cell.length_b   1.000
_cell.length_c   1.000
_cell.angle_alpha   90.00
_cell.angle_beta   90.00
_cell.angle_gamma   90.00
#
_symmetry.space_group_name_H-M   'P 1'
#
loop_
_entity.id
_entity.type
_entity.pdbx_description
1 polymer ?
#
loop_
_entity_poly.entity_id
_entity_poly.type
_entity_poly.pdbx_seq_one_letter_code
_entity_poly.pdbx_strand_id
1 'polypeptide(L)'
;MSNEKKPSNWQQAIEGEWHGLPSLFEADGTHVGYNKVSRASEHENGRTTYWMNTQFDATGPLNDRFEIGSPFRFGVLDSDMDRIYTGPDFFGSGRPYGLLVDSNYFSPGWNVNLRTMNHVVPDLGMQVYSSQLFEGDTLVGVFNGLYVVTHDHDTNPTTQKRVTAFLEQEKVNGKRPFNLPVKHAGKFTGRFEVYNDKQELVGHNDVVIHHNPLNLLHSEQTIEISGVVNASWKTMRTRNGNHHQYHGPDMYGNGMSYGRYLYSVRHVYGEAFKLWSRETQIDEDYTFVCAWQFMQSQKEKYTTFGVLRWEEGDLKLGANYVD
;
A
#
# COMPACT_ATOMS: atom_id res chain seq x y z
N MET A 1 24.02 -33.07 -10.80
CA MET A 1 22.58 -32.92 -11.05
C MET A 1 22.15 -31.63 -10.38
N SER A 2 22.02 -30.55 -11.15
CA SER A 2 21.56 -29.26 -10.65
C SER A 2 20.08 -29.40 -10.30
N ASN A 3 19.74 -29.36 -9.02
CA ASN A 3 18.39 -29.04 -8.61
C ASN A 3 18.10 -27.64 -9.13
N GLU A 4 17.38 -27.53 -10.25
CA GLU A 4 16.81 -26.25 -10.68
C GLU A 4 15.96 -25.75 -9.53
N LYS A 5 16.44 -24.69 -8.86
CA LYS A 5 15.72 -24.05 -7.77
C LYS A 5 14.49 -23.38 -8.40
N LYS A 6 13.32 -23.98 -8.18
CA LYS A 6 12.05 -23.40 -8.61
C LYS A 6 11.88 -22.00 -7.97
N PRO A 7 11.23 -21.06 -8.67
CA PRO A 7 10.91 -19.75 -8.12
C PRO A 7 10.00 -19.89 -6.88
N SER A 8 10.10 -18.96 -5.94
CA SER A 8 9.22 -18.88 -4.76
C SER A 8 7.75 -18.66 -5.16
N ASN A 9 6.81 -18.85 -4.23
CA ASN A 9 5.39 -18.66 -4.52
C ASN A 9 5.09 -17.20 -4.88
N TRP A 10 5.72 -16.26 -4.17
CA TRP A 10 5.63 -14.84 -4.51
C TRP A 10 6.14 -14.58 -5.93
N GLN A 11 7.28 -15.16 -6.29
CA GLN A 11 7.89 -14.94 -7.60
C GLN A 11 7.00 -15.47 -8.75
N GLN A 12 6.28 -16.56 -8.51
CA GLN A 12 5.27 -17.07 -9.46
C GLN A 12 4.05 -16.15 -9.52
N ALA A 13 3.58 -15.63 -8.38
CA ALA A 13 2.41 -14.76 -8.31
C ALA A 13 2.58 -13.40 -9.01
N ILE A 14 3.82 -12.97 -9.25
CA ILE A 14 4.13 -11.72 -9.96
C ILE A 14 4.61 -11.93 -11.39
N GLU A 15 4.45 -13.14 -11.97
CA GLU A 15 4.80 -13.39 -13.36
C GLU A 15 4.06 -12.43 -14.31
N GLY A 16 4.76 -11.97 -15.35
CA GLY A 16 4.28 -10.99 -16.32
C GLY A 16 4.91 -9.62 -16.16
N GLU A 17 4.58 -8.72 -17.09
CA GLU A 17 5.02 -7.33 -17.06
C GLU A 17 3.98 -6.47 -16.33
N TRP A 18 4.45 -5.74 -15.32
CA TRP A 18 3.63 -4.86 -14.50
C TRP A 18 3.82 -3.42 -14.93
N HIS A 19 2.72 -2.74 -15.20
CA HIS A 19 2.70 -1.34 -15.61
C HIS A 19 1.97 -0.49 -14.59
N GLY A 20 2.60 0.59 -14.15
CA GLY A 20 2.05 1.51 -13.17
C GLY A 20 2.47 2.94 -13.42
N LEU A 21 1.73 3.86 -12.82
CA LEU A 21 2.06 5.27 -12.78
C LEU A 21 2.05 5.79 -11.32
N PRO A 22 2.94 5.29 -10.44
CA PRO A 22 3.06 5.83 -9.09
C PRO A 22 3.11 7.35 -9.04
N SER A 23 2.23 7.93 -8.24
CA SER A 23 2.29 9.32 -7.84
C SER A 23 3.47 9.56 -6.90
N LEU A 24 4.16 10.67 -7.12
CA LEU A 24 5.27 11.15 -6.31
C LEU A 24 4.80 12.31 -5.43
N PHE A 25 5.09 12.18 -4.14
CA PHE A 25 4.77 13.18 -3.13
C PHE A 25 6.02 13.60 -2.38
N GLU A 26 6.08 14.89 -2.03
CA GLU A 26 7.00 15.44 -1.04
C GLU A 26 6.67 14.90 0.36
N ALA A 27 7.58 15.09 1.31
CA ALA A 27 7.40 14.62 2.69
C ALA A 27 6.13 15.19 3.36
N ASP A 28 5.74 16.41 3.01
CA ASP A 28 4.53 17.09 3.49
C ASP A 28 3.23 16.60 2.83
N GLY A 29 3.34 15.71 1.84
CA GLY A 29 2.23 15.16 1.07
C GLY A 29 1.79 15.98 -0.12
N THR A 30 2.53 17.02 -0.49
CA THR A 30 2.36 17.74 -1.75
C THR A 30 2.65 16.81 -2.92
N HIS A 31 1.68 16.62 -3.81
CA HIS A 31 1.88 15.86 -5.04
C HIS A 31 2.70 16.68 -6.04
N VAL A 32 3.82 16.13 -6.51
CA VAL A 32 4.73 16.83 -7.42
C VAL A 32 4.87 16.20 -8.79
N GLY A 33 4.40 14.97 -8.99
CA GLY A 33 4.47 14.31 -10.29
C GLY A 33 4.22 12.82 -10.25
N TYR A 34 4.75 12.13 -11.25
CA TYR A 34 4.59 10.71 -11.44
C TYR A 34 5.92 10.05 -11.81
N ASN A 35 6.01 8.75 -11.52
CA ASN A 35 7.02 7.87 -12.10
C ASN A 35 6.29 6.81 -12.90
N LYS A 36 6.39 6.84 -14.24
CA LYS A 36 5.86 5.75 -15.07
C LYS A 36 6.80 4.57 -14.95
N VAL A 37 6.27 3.43 -14.56
CA VAL A 37 7.06 2.23 -14.31
C VAL A 37 6.54 1.08 -15.16
N SER A 38 7.45 0.40 -15.85
CA SER A 38 7.22 -0.93 -16.42
C SER A 38 8.28 -1.87 -15.88
N ARG A 39 7.87 -3.01 -15.33
CA ARG A 39 8.77 -3.89 -14.60
C ARG A 39 8.34 -5.35 -14.71
N ALA A 40 9.31 -6.24 -14.75
CA ALA A 40 9.05 -7.67 -14.64
C ALA A 40 10.18 -8.35 -13.90
N SER A 41 9.95 -9.62 -13.59
CA SER A 41 10.91 -10.49 -12.96
C SER A 41 11.04 -11.77 -13.76
N GLU A 42 12.25 -12.05 -14.20
CA GLU A 42 12.58 -13.15 -15.10
C GLU A 42 13.35 -14.22 -14.33
N HIS A 43 12.95 -15.48 -14.49
CA HIS A 43 13.65 -16.61 -13.88
C HIS A 43 14.29 -17.48 -14.97
N GLU A 44 15.61 -17.41 -15.08
CA GLU A 44 16.38 -18.11 -16.10
C GLU A 44 17.58 -18.82 -15.47
N ASN A 45 17.82 -20.07 -15.85
CA ASN A 45 18.97 -20.86 -15.40
C ASN A 45 19.14 -20.88 -13.86
N GLY A 46 18.01 -20.96 -13.13
CA GLY A 46 17.97 -20.97 -11.66
C GLY A 46 18.30 -19.62 -11.00
N ARG A 47 18.26 -18.51 -11.75
CA ARG A 47 18.51 -17.16 -11.26
C ARG A 47 17.31 -16.27 -11.56
N THR A 48 16.94 -15.43 -10.60
CA THR A 48 15.90 -14.42 -10.78
C THR A 48 16.53 -13.06 -10.98
N THR A 49 16.18 -12.39 -12.09
CA THR A 49 16.56 -11.01 -12.40
C THR A 49 15.31 -10.15 -12.46
N TYR A 50 15.34 -9.02 -11.77
CA TYR A 50 14.29 -8.02 -11.84
C TYR A 50 14.76 -6.87 -12.70
N TRP A 51 13.91 -6.40 -13.61
CA TRP A 51 14.16 -5.19 -14.38
C TRP A 51 13.03 -4.19 -14.19
N MET A 52 13.37 -2.91 -14.29
CA MET A 52 12.43 -1.81 -14.12
C MET A 52 12.83 -0.64 -15.00
N ASN A 53 11.94 -0.26 -15.90
CA ASN A 53 12.03 0.95 -16.72
C ASN A 53 11.20 2.04 -16.04
N THR A 54 11.86 3.14 -15.66
CA THR A 54 11.23 4.31 -15.06
C THR A 54 11.26 5.50 -16.00
N GLN A 55 10.27 6.37 -15.90
CA GLN A 55 10.24 7.65 -16.58
C GLN A 55 9.56 8.66 -15.66
N PHE A 56 10.35 9.59 -15.11
CA PHE A 56 9.82 10.60 -14.20
C PHE A 56 9.20 11.75 -15.00
N ASP A 57 8.04 12.20 -14.50
CA ASP A 57 7.35 13.41 -14.94
C ASP A 57 6.92 14.14 -13.66
N ALA A 58 7.87 14.88 -13.09
CA ALA A 58 7.67 15.59 -11.84
C ALA A 58 8.22 17.01 -11.87
N THR A 59 7.74 17.83 -10.95
CA THR A 59 8.23 19.18 -10.73
C THR A 59 8.98 19.24 -9.40
N GLY A 60 9.84 20.25 -9.25
CA GLY A 60 10.59 20.47 -8.01
C GLY A 60 11.80 19.52 -7.83
N PRO A 61 12.43 19.55 -6.64
CA PRO A 61 13.72 18.91 -6.40
C PRO A 61 13.73 17.39 -6.55
N LEU A 62 12.58 16.73 -6.36
CA LEU A 62 12.50 15.27 -6.45
C LEU A 62 12.64 14.75 -7.89
N ASN A 63 12.36 15.57 -8.91
CA ASN A 63 12.54 15.16 -10.31
C ASN A 63 14.03 14.89 -10.61
N ASP A 64 14.88 15.88 -10.40
CA ASP A 64 16.32 15.79 -10.69
C ASP A 64 17.02 14.78 -9.76
N ARG A 65 16.45 14.56 -8.57
CA ARG A 65 16.96 13.58 -7.62
C ARG A 65 16.75 12.14 -8.06
N PHE A 66 15.59 11.82 -8.65
CA PHE A 66 15.19 10.44 -8.90
C PHE A 66 15.27 10.02 -10.37
N GLU A 67 15.35 10.96 -11.31
CA GLU A 67 15.61 10.65 -12.71
C GLU A 67 17.09 10.27 -12.91
N ILE A 68 17.32 9.02 -13.34
CA ILE A 68 18.66 8.45 -13.53
C ILE A 68 18.98 8.27 -15.03
N GLY A 69 17.98 8.26 -15.91
CA GLY A 69 18.17 8.09 -17.35
C GLY A 69 18.64 6.69 -17.78
N SER A 70 18.55 5.68 -16.90
CA SER A 70 18.88 4.28 -17.19
C SER A 70 17.83 3.34 -16.59
N PRO A 71 17.49 2.23 -17.27
CA PRO A 71 16.77 1.12 -16.65
C PRO A 71 17.49 0.60 -15.41
N PHE A 72 16.72 0.16 -14.43
CA PHE A 72 17.21 -0.64 -13.31
C PHE A 72 17.18 -2.13 -13.68
N ARG A 73 18.18 -2.88 -13.24
CA ARG A 73 18.29 -4.34 -13.40
C ARG A 73 19.09 -4.94 -12.26
N PHE A 74 18.46 -5.75 -11.42
CA PHE A 74 19.09 -6.30 -10.23
C PHE A 74 18.73 -7.76 -9.96
N GLY A 75 19.60 -8.46 -9.24
CA GLY A 75 19.35 -9.83 -8.82
C GLY A 75 18.36 -9.91 -7.66
N VAL A 76 17.56 -10.97 -7.63
CA VAL A 76 16.67 -11.29 -6.51
C VAL A 76 16.96 -12.72 -6.06
N LEU A 77 17.26 -12.88 -4.78
CA LEU A 77 17.25 -14.18 -4.12
C LEU A 77 15.95 -14.27 -3.33
N ASP A 78 15.03 -15.07 -3.82
CA ASP A 78 13.71 -15.20 -3.22
C ASP A 78 13.59 -16.58 -2.57
N SER A 79 13.45 -16.56 -1.26
CA SER A 79 12.87 -17.65 -0.49
C SER A 79 11.56 -17.11 0.05
N ASP A 80 10.52 -17.94 0.18
CA ASP A 80 9.24 -17.48 0.74
C ASP A 80 9.37 -16.87 2.17
N MET A 81 10.55 -16.98 2.79
CA MET A 81 10.94 -16.31 4.03
C MET A 81 11.67 -14.96 3.80
N ASP A 82 12.70 -14.94 2.95
CA ASP A 82 13.50 -13.76 2.67
C ASP A 82 13.49 -13.45 1.17
N ARG A 83 13.14 -12.21 0.81
CA ARG A 83 13.37 -11.67 -0.53
C ARG A 83 14.55 -10.70 -0.49
N ILE A 84 15.71 -11.12 -1.01
CA ILE A 84 16.96 -10.36 -0.94
C ILE A 84 17.24 -9.69 -2.28
N TYR A 85 17.54 -8.39 -2.23
CA TYR A 85 17.85 -7.55 -3.40
C TYR A 85 19.38 -7.43 -3.53
N THR A 86 19.94 -7.81 -4.68
CA THR A 86 21.39 -7.97 -4.87
C THR A 86 21.95 -7.12 -6.01
N GLY A 87 21.70 -5.81 -5.98
CA GLY A 87 22.45 -4.79 -6.74
C GLY A 87 22.31 -4.84 -8.27
N PRO A 88 22.86 -3.85 -8.99
CA PRO A 88 23.50 -2.64 -8.46
C PRO A 88 22.49 -1.59 -7.96
N ASP A 89 21.21 -1.75 -8.31
CA ASP A 89 20.21 -0.69 -8.14
C ASP A 89 19.52 -0.69 -6.79
N PHE A 90 19.43 -1.87 -6.16
CA PHE A 90 18.82 -2.03 -4.84
C PHE A 90 19.57 -3.08 -4.01
N PHE A 91 19.77 -2.78 -2.74
CA PHE A 91 20.40 -3.64 -1.75
C PHE A 91 19.56 -3.72 -0.48
N GLY A 92 19.25 -4.92 -0.01
CA GLY A 92 18.48 -5.10 1.23
C GLY A 92 17.59 -6.32 1.16
N SER A 93 16.47 -6.27 1.89
CA SER A 93 15.60 -7.43 2.06
C SER A 93 14.13 -7.05 2.19
N GLY A 94 13.26 -8.01 1.94
CA GLY A 94 11.85 -7.94 2.29
C GLY A 94 11.35 -9.25 2.87
N ARG A 95 10.19 -9.15 3.50
CA ARG A 95 9.48 -10.22 4.19
C ARG A 95 8.21 -10.57 3.40
N PRO A 96 8.17 -11.71 2.70
CA PRO A 96 6.96 -12.18 2.06
C PRO A 96 5.93 -12.72 3.07
N TYR A 97 4.67 -12.41 2.84
CA TYR A 97 3.49 -12.87 3.57
C TYR A 97 2.47 -13.31 2.51
N GLY A 98 2.77 -14.39 1.78
CA GLY A 98 1.94 -14.83 0.65
C GLY A 98 1.93 -13.81 -0.49
N LEU A 99 0.81 -13.12 -0.67
CA LEU A 99 0.61 -12.11 -1.73
C LEU A 99 0.92 -10.66 -1.31
N LEU A 100 1.61 -10.50 -0.18
CA LEU A 100 2.15 -9.23 0.25
C LEU A 100 3.65 -9.37 0.54
N VAL A 101 4.46 -8.41 0.09
CA VAL A 101 5.87 -8.29 0.52
C VAL A 101 6.09 -6.93 1.14
N ASP A 102 6.59 -6.93 2.37
CA ASP A 102 7.03 -5.74 3.11
C ASP A 102 8.56 -5.66 3.09
N SER A 103 9.10 -4.67 2.38
CA SER A 103 10.52 -4.57 2.04
C SER A 103 11.18 -3.35 2.65
N ASN A 104 12.43 -3.52 3.05
CA ASN A 104 13.32 -2.45 3.46
C ASN A 104 14.68 -2.60 2.76
N TYR A 105 14.95 -1.71 1.80
CA TYR A 105 16.15 -1.76 0.98
C TYR A 105 16.65 -0.36 0.62
N PHE A 106 17.94 -0.26 0.33
CA PHE A 106 18.61 0.95 -0.10
C PHE A 106 18.72 1.00 -1.62
N SER A 107 18.43 2.16 -2.21
CA SER A 107 18.75 2.44 -3.61
C SER A 107 19.96 3.36 -3.69
N PRO A 108 21.11 2.92 -4.25
CA PRO A 108 22.26 3.79 -4.43
C PRO A 108 22.00 4.93 -5.39
N GLY A 109 21.25 4.67 -6.47
CA GLY A 109 20.94 5.68 -7.49
C GLY A 109 20.08 6.83 -6.96
N TRP A 110 19.08 6.52 -6.12
CA TRP A 110 18.23 7.52 -5.49
C TRP A 110 18.77 8.04 -4.15
N ASN A 111 19.80 7.37 -3.61
CA ASN A 111 20.41 7.62 -2.32
C ASN A 111 19.39 7.72 -1.18
N VAL A 112 18.55 6.69 -1.04
CA VAL A 112 17.49 6.60 -0.02
C VAL A 112 17.28 5.17 0.45
N ASN A 113 16.85 5.01 1.71
CA ASN A 113 16.23 3.79 2.18
C ASN A 113 14.75 3.79 1.81
N LEU A 114 14.26 2.69 1.27
CA LEU A 114 12.89 2.51 0.84
C LEU A 114 12.20 1.54 1.78
N ARG A 115 11.07 1.97 2.34
CA ARG A 115 10.10 1.07 2.98
C ARG A 115 9.00 0.82 1.98
N THR A 116 9.12 -0.28 1.25
CA THR A 116 8.28 -0.60 0.09
C THR A 116 7.39 -1.78 0.38
N MET A 117 6.09 -1.62 0.14
CA MET A 117 5.11 -2.68 0.24
C MET A 117 4.48 -2.95 -1.12
N ASN A 118 4.52 -4.20 -1.56
CA ASN A 118 3.84 -4.69 -2.76
C ASN A 118 2.74 -5.65 -2.29
N HIS A 119 1.49 -5.41 -2.67
CA HIS A 119 0.36 -6.27 -2.32
C HIS A 119 -0.40 -6.63 -3.59
N VAL A 120 -0.30 -7.87 -4.03
CA VAL A 120 -1.02 -8.39 -5.20
C VAL A 120 -2.45 -8.74 -4.77
N VAL A 121 -3.44 -8.27 -5.52
CA VAL A 121 -4.86 -8.54 -5.25
C VAL A 121 -5.46 -9.19 -6.50
N PRO A 122 -5.40 -10.54 -6.61
CA PRO A 122 -5.80 -11.26 -7.83
C PRO A 122 -7.25 -11.01 -8.24
N ASP A 123 -8.18 -10.97 -7.28
CA ASP A 123 -9.60 -10.72 -7.54
C ASP A 123 -9.88 -9.36 -8.18
N LEU A 124 -8.94 -8.42 -8.02
CA LEU A 124 -9.00 -7.09 -8.60
C LEU A 124 -8.07 -6.94 -9.82
N GLY A 125 -7.33 -7.98 -10.18
CA GLY A 125 -6.38 -7.96 -11.30
C GLY A 125 -5.30 -6.89 -11.18
N MET A 126 -4.90 -6.54 -9.96
CA MET A 126 -3.99 -5.42 -9.72
C MET A 126 -2.97 -5.71 -8.62
N GLN A 127 -1.98 -4.83 -8.51
CA GLN A 127 -1.09 -4.77 -7.37
C GLN A 127 -1.07 -3.36 -6.80
N VAL A 128 -1.16 -3.28 -5.48
CA VAL A 128 -1.04 -2.03 -4.74
C VAL A 128 0.39 -1.85 -4.26
N TYR A 129 1.03 -0.79 -4.75
CA TYR A 129 2.41 -0.45 -4.47
C TYR A 129 2.50 0.84 -3.65
N SER A 130 3.35 0.79 -2.64
CA SER A 130 3.69 1.96 -1.82
C SER A 130 5.15 1.91 -1.45
N SER A 131 5.82 3.06 -1.44
CA SER A 131 7.20 3.19 -0.98
C SER A 131 7.42 4.53 -0.30
N GLN A 132 7.76 4.50 0.98
CA GLN A 132 8.23 5.68 1.72
C GLN A 132 9.76 5.76 1.60
N LEU A 133 10.30 6.94 1.27
CA LEU A 133 11.72 7.15 0.99
C LEU A 133 12.37 7.94 2.12
N PHE A 134 13.46 7.42 2.67
CA PHE A 134 14.11 7.96 3.86
C PHE A 134 15.61 8.21 3.68
N GLU A 135 16.08 9.30 4.29
CA GLU A 135 17.48 9.53 4.65
C GLU A 135 17.63 9.36 6.16
N GLY A 136 18.17 8.23 6.60
CA GLY A 136 18.08 7.84 8.01
C GLY A 136 16.62 7.74 8.45
N ASP A 137 16.20 8.55 9.42
CA ASP A 137 14.81 8.62 9.91
C ASP A 137 14.00 9.77 9.29
N THR A 138 14.59 10.54 8.37
CA THR A 138 13.93 11.66 7.70
C THR A 138 13.21 11.18 6.44
N LEU A 139 11.88 11.31 6.40
CA LEU A 139 11.11 11.08 5.18
C LEU A 139 11.41 12.21 4.18
N VAL A 140 11.80 11.84 2.95
CA VAL A 140 12.10 12.81 1.88
C VAL A 140 11.11 12.75 0.72
N GLY A 141 10.35 11.66 0.59
CA GLY A 141 9.31 11.54 -0.43
C GLY A 141 8.55 10.23 -0.30
N VAL A 142 7.50 10.10 -1.11
CA VAL A 142 6.65 8.90 -1.17
C VAL A 142 6.29 8.59 -2.62
N PHE A 143 6.43 7.32 -3.01
CA PHE A 143 5.86 6.76 -4.24
C PHE A 143 4.66 5.89 -3.91
N ASN A 144 3.49 6.19 -4.47
CA ASN A 144 2.28 5.37 -4.29
C ASN A 144 1.59 5.13 -5.63
N GLY A 145 1.26 3.89 -5.96
CA GLY A 145 0.69 3.58 -7.28
C GLY A 145 -0.02 2.24 -7.34
N LEU A 146 -0.95 2.12 -8.27
CA LEU A 146 -1.48 0.82 -8.66
C LEU A 146 -0.75 0.33 -9.90
N TYR A 147 -0.67 -0.98 -10.03
CA TYR A 147 -0.11 -1.65 -11.20
C TYR A 147 -1.12 -2.65 -11.76
N VAL A 148 -1.10 -2.80 -13.08
CA VAL A 148 -1.78 -3.87 -13.81
C VAL A 148 -0.74 -4.76 -14.47
N VAL A 149 -1.04 -6.06 -14.54
CA VAL A 149 -0.17 -7.06 -15.16
C VAL A 149 -0.61 -7.37 -16.59
N THR A 150 0.36 -7.67 -17.44
CA THR A 150 0.17 -8.15 -18.80
C THR A 150 1.13 -9.29 -19.11
N HIS A 151 0.77 -10.10 -20.10
CA HIS A 151 1.60 -11.22 -20.58
C HIS A 151 1.90 -11.14 -22.08
N ASP A 152 1.33 -10.16 -22.78
CA ASP A 152 1.39 -10.01 -24.24
C ASP A 152 1.53 -8.55 -24.69
N HIS A 153 1.93 -7.65 -23.79
CA HIS A 153 1.93 -6.20 -24.03
C HIS A 153 2.64 -5.82 -25.32
N ASP A 154 3.83 -6.37 -25.59
CA ASP A 154 4.62 -6.00 -26.76
C ASP A 154 3.98 -6.38 -28.11
N THR A 155 3.09 -7.37 -28.11
CA THR A 155 2.53 -7.94 -29.35
C THR A 155 1.03 -7.70 -29.50
N ASN A 156 0.34 -7.23 -28.46
CA ASN A 156 -1.10 -7.05 -28.45
C ASN A 156 -1.52 -5.57 -28.34
N PRO A 157 -1.96 -4.93 -29.45
CA PRO A 157 -2.42 -3.54 -29.45
C PRO A 157 -3.63 -3.26 -28.53
N THR A 158 -4.47 -4.26 -28.26
CA THR A 158 -5.60 -4.13 -27.33
C THR A 158 -5.09 -4.06 -25.89
N THR A 159 -4.12 -4.90 -25.52
CA THR A 159 -3.46 -4.84 -24.21
C THR A 159 -2.77 -3.49 -24.01
N GLN A 160 -2.04 -3.01 -25.01
CA GLN A 160 -1.37 -1.70 -24.98
C GLN A 160 -2.37 -0.56 -24.72
N LYS A 161 -3.49 -0.52 -25.46
CA LYS A 161 -4.54 0.49 -25.26
C LYS A 161 -5.14 0.42 -23.85
N ARG A 162 -5.37 -0.78 -23.32
CA ARG A 162 -5.87 -0.97 -21.94
C ARG A 162 -4.88 -0.41 -20.91
N VAL A 163 -3.59 -0.68 -21.08
CA VAL A 163 -2.55 -0.15 -20.20
C VAL A 163 -2.48 1.38 -20.33
N THR A 164 -2.48 1.94 -21.54
CA THR A 164 -2.50 3.40 -21.72
C THR A 164 -3.69 4.04 -21.02
N ALA A 165 -4.90 3.50 -21.19
CA ALA A 165 -6.10 4.01 -20.52
C ALA A 165 -5.99 3.93 -18.99
N PHE A 166 -5.45 2.83 -18.46
CA PHE A 166 -5.17 2.69 -17.03
C PHE A 166 -4.20 3.76 -16.53
N LEU A 167 -3.07 3.98 -17.20
CA LEU A 167 -2.08 4.98 -16.80
C LEU A 167 -2.64 6.40 -16.85
N GLU A 168 -3.45 6.75 -17.86
CA GLU A 168 -4.11 8.06 -17.92
C GLU A 168 -5.12 8.25 -16.79
N GLN A 169 -5.86 7.19 -16.43
CA GLN A 169 -6.75 7.24 -15.27
C GLN A 169 -5.97 7.44 -13.95
N GLU A 170 -4.79 6.85 -13.82
CA GLU A 170 -3.94 6.99 -12.64
C GLU A 170 -3.39 8.42 -12.48
N LYS A 171 -3.21 9.19 -13.56
CA LYS A 171 -2.92 10.65 -13.47
C LYS A 171 -4.02 11.45 -12.78
N VAL A 172 -5.26 10.96 -12.86
CA VAL A 172 -6.40 11.59 -12.19
C VAL A 172 -6.56 11.05 -10.78
N ASN A 173 -6.47 9.72 -10.62
CA ASN A 173 -6.85 9.03 -9.41
C ASN A 173 -5.73 8.96 -8.36
N GLY A 174 -4.47 8.82 -8.78
CA GLY A 174 -3.33 8.61 -7.86
C GLY A 174 -3.16 9.73 -6.84
N LYS A 175 -3.40 10.98 -7.26
CA LYS A 175 -3.32 12.18 -6.42
C LYS A 175 -4.59 12.49 -5.62
N ARG A 176 -5.69 11.75 -5.79
CA ARG A 176 -6.95 12.03 -5.08
C ARG A 176 -6.72 11.91 -3.57
N PRO A 177 -7.20 12.85 -2.75
CA PRO A 177 -7.01 12.79 -1.31
C PRO A 177 -7.76 11.61 -0.69
N PHE A 178 -7.19 11.01 0.36
CA PHE A 178 -7.84 9.97 1.15
C PHE A 178 -8.98 10.56 2.00
N ASN A 179 -10.19 10.50 1.48
CA ASN A 179 -11.40 10.98 2.15
C ASN A 179 -12.35 9.81 2.38
N LEU A 180 -12.88 9.71 3.60
CA LEU A 180 -13.97 8.79 3.89
C LEU A 180 -15.31 9.41 3.45
N PRO A 181 -16.40 8.62 3.34
CA PRO A 181 -17.74 9.16 3.16
C PRO A 181 -18.05 10.24 4.22
N VAL A 182 -18.30 11.47 3.80
CA VAL A 182 -18.44 12.61 4.73
C VAL A 182 -19.87 12.86 5.17
N LYS A 183 -20.87 12.29 4.49
CA LYS A 183 -22.30 12.57 4.76
C LYS A 183 -23.09 11.36 5.23
N HIS A 184 -22.78 10.17 4.72
CA HIS A 184 -23.44 8.94 5.09
C HIS A 184 -22.64 8.20 6.16
N ALA A 185 -23.36 7.65 7.14
CA ALA A 185 -22.83 6.56 7.94
C ALA A 185 -22.80 5.28 7.11
N GLY A 186 -22.22 4.23 7.66
CA GLY A 186 -22.16 2.92 7.02
C GLY A 186 -21.04 2.09 7.62
N LYS A 187 -20.63 1.05 6.89
CA LYS A 187 -19.59 0.14 7.35
C LYS A 187 -18.68 -0.30 6.22
N PHE A 188 -17.41 -0.49 6.54
CA PHE A 188 -16.48 -1.20 5.70
C PHE A 188 -16.40 -2.65 6.18
N THR A 189 -16.53 -3.63 5.29
CA THR A 189 -16.50 -5.05 5.65
C THR A 189 -15.54 -5.83 4.76
N GLY A 190 -14.85 -6.82 5.33
CA GLY A 190 -13.98 -7.68 4.57
C GLY A 190 -13.31 -8.77 5.42
N ARG A 191 -12.53 -9.61 4.75
CA ARG A 191 -11.81 -10.72 5.37
C ARG A 191 -10.34 -10.62 5.01
N PHE A 192 -9.49 -10.67 6.02
CA PHE A 192 -8.04 -10.52 5.87
C PHE A 192 -7.34 -11.85 6.17
N GLU A 193 -6.29 -12.15 5.40
CA GLU A 193 -5.32 -13.18 5.79
C GLU A 193 -4.52 -12.71 7.01
N VAL A 194 -4.04 -13.62 7.83
CA VAL A 194 -3.25 -13.32 9.02
C VAL A 194 -2.01 -14.18 9.06
N TYR A 195 -0.85 -13.52 9.09
CA TYR A 195 0.45 -14.14 9.23
C TYR A 195 1.06 -13.78 10.59
N ASN A 196 1.76 -14.73 11.21
CA ASN A 196 2.49 -14.50 12.46
C ASN A 196 3.86 -13.84 12.22
N ASP A 197 4.61 -13.65 13.30
CA ASP A 197 5.97 -13.09 13.32
C ASP A 197 7.02 -13.98 12.62
N LYS A 198 6.64 -15.21 12.22
CA LYS A 198 7.44 -16.14 11.44
C LYS A 198 7.00 -16.23 9.98
N GLN A 199 6.14 -15.31 9.51
CA GLN A 199 5.61 -15.30 8.15
C GLN A 199 4.79 -16.56 7.79
N GLU A 200 4.22 -17.23 8.79
CA GLU A 200 3.33 -18.38 8.59
C GLU A 200 1.88 -17.91 8.56
N LEU A 201 1.08 -18.34 7.58
CA LEU A 201 -0.36 -18.11 7.55
C LEU A 201 -1.00 -18.88 8.72
N VAL A 202 -1.55 -18.14 9.68
CA VAL A 202 -2.18 -18.69 10.90
C VAL A 202 -3.70 -18.64 10.89
N GLY A 203 -4.30 -18.00 9.89
CA GLY A 203 -5.75 -17.97 9.71
C GLY A 203 -6.23 -16.69 9.07
N HIS A 204 -7.45 -16.29 9.44
CA HIS A 204 -8.13 -15.13 8.88
C HIS A 204 -8.76 -14.27 9.99
N ASN A 205 -8.94 -13.00 9.69
CA ASN A 205 -9.73 -12.06 10.47
C ASN A 205 -10.91 -11.58 9.62
N ASP A 206 -12.13 -11.66 10.15
CA ASP A 206 -13.27 -10.94 9.63
C ASP A 206 -13.29 -9.55 10.28
N VAL A 207 -13.31 -8.50 9.45
CA VAL A 207 -13.12 -7.10 9.85
C VAL A 207 -14.34 -6.28 9.46
N VAL A 208 -14.83 -5.50 10.42
CA VAL A 208 -15.87 -4.49 10.21
C VAL A 208 -15.40 -3.14 10.76
N ILE A 209 -15.50 -2.08 9.97
CA ILE A 209 -15.27 -0.71 10.44
C ILE A 209 -16.59 0.05 10.31
N HIS A 210 -17.26 0.27 11.43
CA HIS A 210 -18.41 1.16 11.49
C HIS A 210 -17.93 2.59 11.38
N HIS A 211 -18.56 3.37 10.50
CA HIS A 211 -18.21 4.76 10.22
C HIS A 211 -19.42 5.65 10.41
N ASN A 212 -19.29 6.67 11.24
CA ASN A 212 -20.36 7.62 11.55
C ASN A 212 -19.83 9.07 11.48
N PRO A 213 -20.11 9.81 10.39
CA PRO A 213 -19.75 11.22 10.29
C PRO A 213 -20.43 12.06 11.38
N LEU A 214 -19.64 12.90 12.06
CA LEU A 214 -20.12 13.86 13.05
C LEU A 214 -20.21 15.28 12.44
N ASN A 215 -19.27 15.60 11.57
CA ASN A 215 -19.27 16.77 10.71
C ASN A 215 -18.40 16.48 9.48
N LEU A 216 -18.10 17.50 8.65
CA LEU A 216 -17.36 17.32 7.41
C LEU A 216 -15.88 16.88 7.59
N LEU A 217 -15.32 17.01 8.79
CA LEU A 217 -13.92 16.72 9.10
C LEU A 217 -13.75 15.65 10.19
N HIS A 218 -14.80 15.32 10.93
CA HIS A 218 -14.77 14.40 12.06
C HIS A 218 -15.74 13.23 11.86
N SER A 219 -15.32 12.03 12.24
CA SER A 219 -16.15 10.84 12.24
C SER A 219 -15.82 9.98 13.44
N GLU A 220 -16.82 9.36 14.04
CA GLU A 220 -16.62 8.25 14.95
C GLU A 220 -16.40 6.97 14.14
N GLN A 221 -15.40 6.18 14.51
CA GLN A 221 -15.11 4.88 13.92
C GLN A 221 -15.03 3.81 14.98
N THR A 222 -15.65 2.65 14.73
CA THR A 222 -15.49 1.44 15.55
C THR A 222 -14.96 0.33 14.67
N ILE A 223 -13.77 -0.18 14.98
CA ILE A 223 -13.16 -1.33 14.31
C ILE A 223 -13.47 -2.57 15.14
N GLU A 224 -14.13 -3.55 14.52
CA GLU A 224 -14.43 -4.85 15.08
C GLU A 224 -13.68 -5.93 14.28
N ILE A 225 -13.01 -6.83 14.98
CA ILE A 225 -12.23 -7.92 14.40
C ILE A 225 -12.57 -9.21 15.11
N SER A 226 -12.84 -10.26 14.34
CA SER A 226 -13.05 -11.62 14.85
C SER A 226 -12.24 -12.64 14.05
N GLY A 227 -11.75 -13.69 14.71
CA GLY A 227 -10.89 -14.71 14.08
C GLY A 227 -9.61 -14.94 14.88
N VAL A 228 -8.44 -14.83 14.21
CA VAL A 228 -7.13 -14.97 14.87
C VAL A 228 -6.92 -13.88 15.92
N VAL A 229 -7.34 -12.65 15.60
CA VAL A 229 -7.43 -11.53 16.54
C VAL A 229 -8.89 -11.29 16.86
N ASN A 230 -9.21 -11.13 18.15
CA ASN A 230 -10.56 -10.80 18.60
C ASN A 230 -10.47 -9.49 19.38
N ALA A 231 -10.99 -8.42 18.79
CA ALA A 231 -10.86 -7.08 19.35
C ALA A 231 -11.96 -6.14 18.83
N SER A 232 -12.25 -5.11 19.62
CA SER A 232 -13.13 -4.01 19.23
C SER A 232 -12.54 -2.71 19.77
N TRP A 233 -12.40 -1.69 18.92
CA TRP A 233 -11.88 -0.40 19.31
C TRP A 233 -12.64 0.75 18.68
N LYS A 234 -12.96 1.75 19.51
CA LYS A 234 -13.66 2.97 19.14
C LYS A 234 -12.73 4.18 19.21
N THR A 235 -12.83 5.04 18.19
CA THR A 235 -12.06 6.29 18.09
C THR A 235 -12.85 7.38 17.37
N MET A 236 -12.67 8.63 17.80
CA MET A 236 -12.98 9.79 16.97
C MET A 236 -11.80 10.06 16.02
N ARG A 237 -12.04 9.87 14.72
CA ARG A 237 -11.11 10.26 13.68
C ARG A 237 -11.35 11.71 13.26
N THR A 238 -10.28 12.49 13.15
CA THR A 238 -10.30 13.83 12.55
C THR A 238 -9.38 13.91 11.35
N ARG A 239 -9.69 14.80 10.41
CA ARG A 239 -8.85 15.11 9.25
C ARG A 239 -8.64 16.62 9.12
N ASN A 240 -7.39 17.02 8.93
CA ASN A 240 -7.00 18.35 8.48
C ASN A 240 -6.08 18.22 7.27
N GLY A 241 -6.60 18.48 6.07
CA GLY A 241 -5.89 18.17 4.83
C GLY A 241 -5.54 16.69 4.75
N ASN A 242 -4.26 16.38 4.59
CA ASN A 242 -3.74 15.01 4.59
C ASN A 242 -3.31 14.50 5.98
N HIS A 243 -3.44 15.31 7.03
CA HIS A 243 -3.15 14.88 8.39
C HIS A 243 -4.40 14.28 9.03
N HIS A 244 -4.21 13.12 9.64
CA HIS A 244 -5.25 12.39 10.34
C HIS A 244 -4.88 12.22 11.81
N GLN A 245 -5.87 12.33 12.68
CA GLN A 245 -5.69 12.06 14.10
C GLN A 245 -6.80 11.12 14.58
N TYR A 246 -6.45 10.35 15.60
CA TYR A 246 -7.33 9.42 16.28
C TYR A 246 -7.35 9.82 17.74
N HIS A 247 -8.51 10.26 18.20
CA HIS A 247 -8.79 10.58 19.60
C HIS A 247 -9.63 9.42 20.13
N GLY A 248 -9.48 9.04 21.40
CA GLY A 248 -10.09 7.82 21.97
C GLY A 248 -11.61 7.67 21.86
N PRO A 249 -12.21 6.77 22.67
CA PRO A 249 -11.67 6.32 23.95
C PRO A 249 -10.65 5.19 23.86
N ASP A 250 -10.75 4.29 22.87
CA ASP A 250 -9.98 3.04 22.91
C ASP A 250 -8.64 3.15 22.20
N MET A 251 -8.55 4.03 21.18
CA MET A 251 -7.33 4.22 20.40
C MET A 251 -6.94 5.67 20.24
N TYR A 252 -5.64 5.93 20.34
CA TYR A 252 -5.03 7.24 20.16
C TYR A 252 -3.89 7.16 19.15
N GLY A 253 -3.75 8.18 18.30
CA GLY A 253 -2.65 8.20 17.35
C GLY A 253 -2.82 9.20 16.23
N ASN A 254 -2.06 8.99 15.16
CA ASN A 254 -2.09 9.85 13.99
C ASN A 254 -1.85 9.07 12.71
N GLY A 255 -2.03 9.77 11.60
CA GLY A 255 -1.70 9.27 10.29
C GLY A 255 -1.51 10.41 9.30
N MET A 256 -0.98 10.06 8.15
CA MET A 256 -0.76 10.98 7.05
C MET A 256 -1.10 10.30 5.73
N SER A 257 -1.85 11.00 4.90
CA SER A 257 -2.20 10.52 3.58
C SER A 257 -1.30 11.11 2.49
N TYR A 258 -0.95 10.29 1.51
CA TYR A 258 -0.21 10.69 0.32
C TYR A 258 -1.07 10.29 -0.88
N GLY A 259 -1.91 11.22 -1.34
CA GLY A 259 -3.02 10.92 -2.23
C GLY A 259 -4.00 9.95 -1.57
N ARG A 260 -4.32 8.86 -2.26
CA ARG A 260 -5.34 7.88 -1.84
C ARG A 260 -4.80 6.78 -0.90
N TYR A 261 -3.64 7.01 -0.31
CA TYR A 261 -2.97 6.09 0.60
C TYR A 261 -2.88 6.75 1.97
N LEU A 262 -3.41 6.11 3.00
CA LEU A 262 -3.32 6.54 4.39
C LEU A 262 -2.37 5.61 5.16
N TYR A 263 -1.36 6.21 5.79
CA TYR A 263 -0.49 5.53 6.74
C TYR A 263 -0.84 6.00 8.14
N SER A 264 -1.11 5.07 9.05
CA SER A 264 -1.53 5.40 10.40
C SER A 264 -0.88 4.51 11.44
N VAL A 265 -0.65 5.09 12.62
CA VAL A 265 -0.30 4.37 13.84
C VAL A 265 -1.31 4.72 14.90
N ARG A 266 -1.94 3.68 15.47
CA ARG A 266 -2.97 3.79 16.51
C ARG A 266 -2.56 2.94 17.70
N HIS A 267 -2.46 3.54 18.88
CA HIS A 267 -2.11 2.90 20.14
C HIS A 267 -3.38 2.57 20.90
N VAL A 268 -3.49 1.36 21.44
CA VAL A 268 -4.62 0.97 22.29
C VAL A 268 -4.41 1.54 23.69
N TYR A 269 -5.44 2.18 24.22
CA TYR A 269 -5.40 2.84 25.51
C TYR A 269 -5.18 1.81 26.64
N GLY A 270 -4.19 2.06 27.50
CA GLY A 270 -3.87 1.18 28.63
C GLY A 270 -3.11 -0.09 28.28
N GLU A 271 -2.74 -0.31 27.02
CA GLU A 271 -2.08 -1.53 26.57
C GLU A 271 -0.74 -1.27 25.85
N ALA A 272 0.17 -2.23 25.93
CA ALA A 272 1.40 -2.22 25.12
C ALA A 272 1.14 -2.71 23.68
N PHE A 273 -0.03 -2.39 23.13
CA PHE A 273 -0.50 -2.84 21.83
C PHE A 273 -0.69 -1.64 20.90
N LYS A 274 -0.23 -1.76 19.65
CA LYS A 274 -0.50 -0.77 18.62
C LYS A 274 -0.77 -1.41 17.26
N LEU A 275 -1.56 -0.72 16.47
CA LEU A 275 -1.89 -1.04 15.09
C LEU A 275 -1.18 -0.05 14.17
N TRP A 276 -0.25 -0.53 13.36
CA TRP A 276 0.20 0.19 12.17
C TRP A 276 -0.65 -0.22 10.97
N SER A 277 -0.88 0.69 10.04
CA SER A 277 -1.65 0.39 8.83
C SER A 277 -1.21 1.21 7.63
N ARG A 278 -1.31 0.59 6.46
CA ARG A 278 -1.45 1.24 5.16
C ARG A 278 -2.80 0.88 4.57
N GLU A 279 -3.62 1.89 4.28
CA GLU A 279 -4.96 1.75 3.73
C GLU A 279 -5.01 2.49 2.39
N THR A 280 -5.38 1.80 1.30
CA THR A 280 -5.42 2.37 -0.04
C THR A 280 -6.84 2.38 -0.57
N GLN A 281 -7.40 3.55 -0.87
CA GLN A 281 -8.65 3.67 -1.60
C GLN A 281 -8.39 3.50 -3.10
N ILE A 282 -9.01 2.51 -3.74
CA ILE A 282 -8.71 2.20 -5.14
C ILE A 282 -9.76 2.73 -6.13
N ASP A 283 -10.97 3.03 -5.67
CA ASP A 283 -12.10 3.48 -6.50
C ASP A 283 -12.99 4.50 -5.77
N GLU A 284 -14.04 4.96 -6.47
CA GLU A 284 -15.03 5.91 -5.95
C GLU A 284 -16.07 5.24 -5.03
N ASP A 285 -16.19 3.92 -5.09
CA ASP A 285 -17.06 3.11 -4.24
C ASP A 285 -16.44 2.83 -2.86
N TYR A 286 -15.30 3.47 -2.56
CA TYR A 286 -14.54 3.32 -1.32
C TYR A 286 -14.09 1.88 -1.05
N THR A 287 -13.70 1.14 -2.09
CA THR A 287 -12.96 -0.11 -1.89
C THR A 287 -11.59 0.19 -1.31
N PHE A 288 -11.27 -0.44 -0.17
CA PHE A 288 -9.96 -0.33 0.43
C PHE A 288 -9.16 -1.61 0.27
N VAL A 289 -7.90 -1.48 -0.12
CA VAL A 289 -6.89 -2.54 0.02
C VAL A 289 -6.03 -2.17 1.22
N CYS A 290 -6.04 -3.02 2.23
CA CYS A 290 -5.46 -2.75 3.54
C CYS A 290 -4.30 -3.70 3.83
N ALA A 291 -3.28 -3.18 4.52
CA ALA A 291 -2.24 -3.95 5.16
C ALA A 291 -1.99 -3.39 6.57
N TRP A 292 -2.15 -4.23 7.57
CA TRP A 292 -2.13 -3.90 8.99
C TRP A 292 -1.08 -4.73 9.72
N GLN A 293 -0.38 -4.12 10.66
CA GLN A 293 0.55 -4.79 11.55
C GLN A 293 0.11 -4.58 12.99
N PHE A 294 -0.18 -5.69 13.67
CA PHE A 294 -0.44 -5.69 15.10
C PHE A 294 0.88 -5.86 15.83
N MET A 295 1.19 -4.92 16.71
CA MET A 295 2.46 -4.88 17.41
C MET A 295 2.26 -4.94 18.92
N GLN A 296 2.93 -5.89 19.57
CA GLN A 296 2.99 -6.05 21.02
C GLN A 296 4.37 -5.59 21.52
N SER A 297 4.41 -4.58 22.39
CA SER A 297 5.66 -4.06 22.97
C SER A 297 6.71 -3.73 21.90
N GLN A 298 6.28 -3.08 20.82
CA GLN A 298 7.09 -2.73 19.64
C GLN A 298 7.55 -3.90 18.76
N LYS A 299 7.13 -5.13 19.05
CA LYS A 299 7.40 -6.30 18.20
C LYS A 299 6.18 -6.62 17.37
N GLU A 300 6.37 -6.83 16.07
CA GLU A 300 5.30 -7.36 15.22
C GLU A 300 4.85 -8.71 15.77
N LYS A 301 3.54 -8.85 15.96
CA LYS A 301 2.90 -10.10 16.38
C LYS A 301 2.18 -10.73 15.20
N TYR A 302 1.49 -9.91 14.42
CA TYR A 302 0.79 -10.34 13.22
C TYR A 302 0.85 -9.28 12.13
N THR A 303 0.96 -9.75 10.89
CA THR A 303 0.68 -8.98 9.68
C THR A 303 -0.63 -9.50 9.09
N THR A 304 -1.58 -8.61 8.83
CA THR A 304 -2.89 -8.97 8.27
C THR A 304 -3.26 -8.02 7.14
N PHE A 305 -3.82 -8.55 6.05
CA PHE A 305 -4.13 -7.75 4.88
C PHE A 305 -5.28 -8.35 4.09
N GLY A 306 -5.97 -7.49 3.33
CA GLY A 306 -7.07 -7.90 2.47
C GLY A 306 -7.84 -6.69 1.94
N VAL A 307 -9.09 -6.92 1.55
CA VAL A 307 -9.96 -5.92 0.92
C VAL A 307 -11.15 -5.61 1.82
N LEU A 308 -11.44 -4.33 2.02
CA LEU A 308 -12.69 -3.87 2.64
C LEU A 308 -13.60 -3.22 1.59
N ARG A 309 -14.90 -3.47 1.71
CA ARG A 309 -15.95 -2.90 0.85
C ARG A 309 -16.90 -2.06 1.67
N TRP A 310 -17.26 -0.90 1.14
CA TRP A 310 -18.20 0.02 1.74
C TRP A 310 -19.65 -0.44 1.53
N GLU A 311 -20.43 -0.40 2.60
CA GLU A 311 -21.89 -0.48 2.58
C GLU A 311 -22.43 0.85 3.12
N GLU A 312 -23.06 1.63 2.24
CA GLU A 312 -23.66 2.91 2.62
C GLU A 312 -24.88 2.70 3.51
N GLY A 313 -24.92 3.44 4.62
CA GLY A 313 -26.04 3.50 5.54
C GLY A 313 -26.71 4.87 5.55
N ASP A 314 -27.25 5.26 6.71
CA ASP A 314 -28.06 6.47 6.84
C ASP A 314 -27.32 7.76 6.45
N LEU A 315 -28.04 8.69 5.85
CA LEU A 315 -27.61 10.09 5.72
C LEU A 315 -27.55 10.75 7.10
N LYS A 316 -26.35 11.16 7.54
CA LYS A 316 -26.11 11.87 8.80
C LYS A 316 -26.04 13.38 8.62
N LEU A 317 -25.43 13.85 7.54
CA LEU A 317 -25.24 15.28 7.27
C LEU A 317 -26.01 15.72 6.03
N GLY A 318 -27.31 15.92 6.20
CA GLY A 318 -28.24 16.43 5.19
C GLY A 318 -28.27 17.96 5.10
N ALA A 319 -29.11 18.47 4.19
CA ALA A 319 -29.40 19.90 4.13
C ALA A 319 -30.25 20.31 5.35
N ASN A 320 -29.88 21.44 5.97
CA ASN A 320 -30.66 22.07 7.02
C ASN A 320 -31.22 23.39 6.50
N TYR A 321 -32.46 23.71 6.85
CA TYR A 321 -33.13 24.94 6.49
C TYR A 321 -33.36 25.76 7.77
N VAL A 322 -33.21 27.08 7.69
CA VAL A 322 -33.61 28.02 8.74
C VAL A 322 -34.81 28.76 8.18
N ASP A 323 -35.96 28.56 8.81
CA ASP A 323 -37.21 29.26 8.46
C ASP A 323 -37.23 30.71 8.98
#